data_AF-A0A624K3W4-F1
#
_entry.id   AF-A0A624K3W4-F1
#
_cell.length_a   1.000
_cell.length_b   1.000
_cell.length_c   1.000
_cell.angle_alpha   90.00
_cell.angle_beta   90.00
_cell.angle_gamma   90.00
#
_symmetry.space_group_name_H-M   'P 1'
#
loop_
_entity.id
_entity.type
_entity.pdbx_description
1 polymer ?
#
loop_
_entity_poly.entity_id
_entity_poly.type
_entity_poly.pdbx_seq_one_letter_code
_entity_poly.pdbx_strand_id
1 'polypeptide(L)'
;MWVNANIFCDNNSIGLRNLQKKSKRAIENNEKILHIDTKIFSYRYTQGKGRGGKTLQIWSKPLSKEEAQLVEQGFNIEDISNTTISSKTTQEVLSKALNDDILLKNSKALQVQNTDKTKLSENQIQINKDNLSLFAKASSKKQNLALQKAAVVKEWLHAKGKISTNDFINYINAKKIYEFKLTQNKLFAWQKEYLANGLDALIDKRENKKDDAISALGIKELFINTLLAQKGRLNASNIHRVLNYELAKNGKLDLKDFLGKKDEFISYECVLRSMKKYLKENKLIKNIILHGEDGAISRHLPALGVSNWKVNT
;
A
#
# COMPACT_ATOMS: atom_id res chain seq x y z
N MET A 1 -33.23 3.46 4.44
CA MET A 1 -32.94 2.02 4.21
C MET A 1 -33.19 1.71 2.74
N TRP A 2 -32.45 0.78 2.14
CA TRP A 2 -32.69 0.38 0.74
C TRP A 2 -33.92 -0.50 0.61
N VAL A 3 -34.79 -0.15 -0.34
CA VAL A 3 -36.05 -0.85 -0.61
C VAL A 3 -36.15 -1.13 -2.11
N ASN A 4 -36.77 -2.26 -2.47
CA ASN A 4 -37.03 -2.60 -3.87
C ASN A 4 -37.95 -1.57 -4.52
N ALA A 5 -37.69 -1.18 -5.78
CA ALA A 5 -38.51 -0.25 -6.53
C ALA A 5 -40.01 -0.58 -6.51
N ASN A 6 -40.40 -1.87 -6.53
CA ASN A 6 -41.81 -2.27 -6.46
C ASN A 6 -42.44 -1.84 -5.13
N ILE A 7 -41.81 -2.22 -4.02
CA ILE A 7 -42.28 -1.87 -2.66
C ILE A 7 -42.28 -0.36 -2.45
N PHE A 8 -41.29 0.35 -3.00
CA PHE A 8 -41.25 1.81 -2.94
C PHE A 8 -42.39 2.46 -3.71
N CYS A 9 -42.74 1.92 -4.88
CA CYS A 9 -43.85 2.40 -5.70
C CYS A 9 -45.19 2.21 -5.00
N ASP A 10 -45.42 1.03 -4.41
CA ASP A 10 -46.65 0.71 -3.70
C ASP A 10 -46.87 1.66 -2.51
N ASN A 11 -45.81 1.96 -1.76
CA ASN A 11 -45.88 2.85 -0.60
C ASN A 11 -46.05 4.34 -0.95
N ASN A 12 -45.69 4.76 -2.16
CA ASN A 12 -45.73 6.18 -2.57
C ASN A 12 -46.71 6.45 -3.71
N SER A 13 -47.51 5.45 -4.12
CA SER A 13 -48.45 5.52 -5.24
C SER A 13 -47.81 6.00 -6.57
N ILE A 14 -46.57 5.60 -6.82
CA ILE A 14 -45.81 5.97 -8.03
C ILE A 14 -45.86 4.82 -9.04
N GLY A 15 -46.08 5.12 -10.33
CA GLY A 15 -45.99 4.11 -11.38
C GLY A 15 -44.56 3.59 -11.58
N LEU A 16 -44.36 2.26 -11.44
CA LEU A 16 -43.05 1.59 -11.58
C LEU A 16 -42.32 1.94 -12.88
N ARG A 17 -43.04 1.98 -14.00
CA ARG A 17 -42.47 2.30 -15.32
C ARG A 17 -41.94 3.74 -15.40
N ASN A 18 -42.58 4.68 -14.70
CA ASN A 18 -42.14 6.07 -14.65
C ASN A 18 -40.87 6.21 -13.82
N LEU A 19 -40.80 5.51 -12.69
CA LEU A 19 -39.63 5.47 -11.83
C LEU A 19 -38.41 4.87 -12.54
N GLN A 20 -38.59 3.77 -13.26
CA GLN A 20 -37.53 3.14 -14.06
C GLN A 20 -37.03 4.06 -15.19
N LYS A 21 -37.94 4.77 -15.88
CA LYS A 21 -37.57 5.76 -16.90
C LYS A 21 -36.75 6.92 -16.32
N LYS A 22 -37.17 7.47 -15.16
CA LYS A 22 -36.42 8.52 -14.46
C LYS A 22 -35.03 8.03 -14.04
N SER A 23 -34.95 6.83 -13.49
CA SER A 23 -33.67 6.22 -13.09
C SER A 23 -32.73 6.03 -14.28
N LYS A 24 -33.25 5.58 -15.43
CA LYS A 24 -32.46 5.43 -16.64
C LYS A 24 -31.93 6.77 -17.16
N ARG A 25 -32.76 7.83 -17.16
CA ARG A 25 -32.34 9.19 -17.54
C ARG A 25 -31.29 9.75 -16.59
N ALA A 26 -31.44 9.55 -15.29
CA ALA A 26 -30.47 9.96 -14.29
C ALA A 26 -29.10 9.29 -14.54
N ILE A 27 -29.09 7.99 -14.88
CA ILE A 27 -27.86 7.28 -15.28
C ILE A 27 -27.24 7.91 -16.54
N GLU A 28 -28.05 8.17 -17.57
CA GLU A 28 -27.59 8.78 -18.82
C GLU A 28 -26.98 10.19 -18.57
N ASN A 29 -27.49 10.92 -17.58
CA ASN A 29 -27.00 12.22 -17.14
C ASN A 29 -25.86 12.15 -16.09
N ASN A 30 -25.41 10.97 -15.67
CA ASN A 30 -24.46 10.75 -14.56
C ASN A 30 -24.92 11.29 -13.18
N GLU A 31 -26.23 11.38 -12.95
CA GLU A 31 -26.82 11.78 -11.68
C GLU A 31 -26.92 10.58 -10.71
N LYS A 32 -26.52 10.77 -9.45
CA LYS A 32 -26.58 9.73 -8.40
C LYS A 32 -27.85 9.81 -7.53
N ILE A 33 -28.70 10.79 -7.80
CA ILE A 33 -29.94 11.08 -7.08
C ILE A 33 -31.12 11.12 -8.07
N LEU A 34 -32.33 10.96 -7.56
CA LEU A 34 -33.58 11.07 -8.29
C LEU A 34 -34.45 12.15 -7.69
N HIS A 35 -35.06 12.95 -8.56
CA HIS A 35 -36.09 13.90 -8.20
C HIS A 35 -37.47 13.31 -8.49
N ILE A 36 -38.23 13.10 -7.41
CA ILE A 36 -39.61 12.62 -7.46
C ILE A 36 -40.46 13.66 -6.75
N ASP A 37 -41.32 14.33 -7.52
CA ASP A 37 -42.10 15.49 -7.11
C ASP A 37 -41.21 16.56 -6.45
N THR A 38 -41.40 16.82 -5.16
CA THR A 38 -40.62 17.80 -4.39
C THR A 38 -39.48 17.18 -3.56
N LYS A 39 -39.29 15.86 -3.65
CA LYS A 39 -38.37 15.09 -2.79
C LYS A 39 -37.21 14.50 -3.59
N ILE A 40 -36.07 14.36 -2.91
CA ILE A 40 -34.84 13.83 -3.47
C ILE A 40 -34.59 12.45 -2.88
N PHE A 41 -34.24 11.48 -3.71
CA PHE A 41 -33.95 10.11 -3.29
C PHE A 41 -32.65 9.60 -3.89
N SER A 42 -31.92 8.76 -3.16
CA SER A 42 -30.79 8.00 -3.73
C SER A 42 -31.29 6.69 -4.34
N TYR A 43 -30.67 6.26 -5.44
CA TYR A 43 -30.99 5.03 -6.14
C TYR A 43 -29.73 4.22 -6.44
N ARG A 44 -29.88 2.89 -6.53
CA ARG A 44 -28.80 2.01 -6.97
C ARG A 44 -29.34 0.80 -7.72
N TYR A 45 -28.54 0.28 -8.64
CA TYR A 45 -28.81 -1.01 -9.29
C TYR A 45 -27.93 -2.09 -8.68
N THR A 46 -28.55 -3.13 -8.12
CA THR A 46 -27.87 -4.31 -7.61
C THR A 46 -28.04 -5.48 -8.58
N GLN A 47 -27.12 -6.45 -8.55
CA GLN A 47 -27.30 -7.69 -9.31
C GLN A 47 -28.51 -8.47 -8.77
N GLY A 48 -29.38 -8.94 -9.67
CA GLY A 48 -30.50 -9.80 -9.30
C GLY A 48 -30.05 -11.20 -8.89
N LYS A 49 -30.95 -11.96 -8.25
CA LYS A 49 -30.72 -13.40 -7.97
C LYS A 49 -31.03 -14.21 -9.23
N GLY A 50 -30.03 -14.92 -9.76
CA GLY A 50 -30.19 -15.88 -10.87
C GLY A 50 -30.18 -15.23 -12.27
N ARG A 51 -31.10 -15.65 -13.15
CA ARG A 51 -31.24 -15.10 -14.52
C ARG A 51 -31.98 -13.75 -14.60
N GLY A 52 -32.48 -13.24 -13.47
CA GLY A 52 -33.08 -11.90 -13.41
C GLY A 52 -31.98 -10.86 -13.38
N GLY A 53 -31.95 -9.95 -14.35
CA GLY A 53 -30.91 -8.92 -14.50
C GLY A 53 -30.81 -7.93 -13.34
N LYS A 54 -30.31 -6.72 -13.60
CA LYS A 54 -30.12 -5.71 -12.54
C LYS A 54 -31.46 -5.28 -11.91
N THR A 55 -31.53 -5.27 -10.58
CA THR A 55 -32.68 -4.83 -9.80
C THR A 55 -32.48 -3.40 -9.29
N LEU A 56 -33.49 -2.55 -9.45
CA LEU A 56 -33.49 -1.17 -8.95
C LEU A 56 -33.87 -1.14 -7.46
N GLN A 57 -33.02 -0.53 -6.64
CA GLN A 57 -33.27 -0.23 -5.24
C GLN A 57 -33.27 1.29 -5.00
N ILE A 58 -34.15 1.75 -4.13
CA ILE A 58 -34.32 3.15 -3.77
C ILE A 58 -34.19 3.31 -2.26
N TRP A 59 -33.55 4.38 -1.83
CA TRP A 59 -33.49 4.73 -0.42
C TRP A 59 -34.85 5.24 0.05
N SER A 60 -35.43 4.58 1.06
CA SER A 60 -36.80 4.84 1.52
C SER A 60 -37.03 6.24 2.10
N LYS A 61 -35.98 6.89 2.61
CA LYS A 61 -36.08 8.21 3.26
C LYS A 61 -35.71 9.31 2.26
N PRO A 62 -36.50 10.40 2.14
CA PRO A 62 -36.11 11.54 1.32
C PRO A 62 -34.86 12.21 1.91
N LEU A 63 -33.98 12.67 1.03
CA LEU A 63 -32.74 13.38 1.36
C LEU A 63 -32.99 14.87 1.55
N SER A 64 -32.26 15.48 2.48
CA SER A 64 -32.12 16.94 2.53
C SER A 64 -31.25 17.44 1.36
N LYS A 65 -31.26 18.75 1.07
CA LYS A 65 -30.41 19.35 0.03
C LYS A 65 -28.92 19.15 0.32
N GLU A 66 -28.52 19.19 1.59
CA GLU A 66 -27.14 19.00 2.02
C GLU A 66 -26.70 17.54 1.88
N GLU A 67 -27.57 16.60 2.27
CA GLU A 67 -27.32 15.17 2.12
C GLU A 67 -27.22 14.78 0.63
N ALA A 68 -28.05 15.38 -0.23
CA ALA A 68 -28.00 15.15 -1.68
C ALA A 68 -26.66 15.60 -2.29
N GLN A 69 -26.13 16.74 -1.87
CA GLN A 69 -24.84 17.25 -2.36
C GLN A 69 -23.68 16.33 -1.96
N LEU A 70 -23.70 15.78 -0.74
CA LEU A 70 -22.71 14.79 -0.29
C LEU A 70 -22.81 13.49 -1.10
N VAL A 71 -24.01 13.02 -1.42
CA VAL A 71 -24.20 11.82 -2.27
C VAL A 71 -23.67 12.06 -3.69
N GLU A 72 -23.89 13.23 -4.28
CA GLU A 72 -23.33 13.60 -5.59
C GLU A 72 -21.79 13.61 -5.57
N GLN A 73 -21.19 14.20 -4.53
CA GLN A 73 -19.74 14.19 -4.27
C GLN A 73 -19.17 12.78 -4.05
N GLY A 74 -20.03 11.77 -3.83
CA GLY A 74 -19.65 10.36 -3.78
C GLY A 74 -19.57 9.76 -2.39
N PHE A 75 -20.09 10.44 -1.37
CA PHE A 75 -20.26 9.87 -0.03
C PHE A 75 -21.41 8.83 -0.02
N ASN A 76 -21.26 7.77 0.79
CA ASN A 76 -22.27 6.71 0.86
C ASN A 76 -23.47 7.17 1.70
N ILE A 77 -24.69 6.96 1.18
CA ILE A 77 -25.92 7.39 1.85
C ILE A 77 -26.16 6.68 3.19
N GLU A 78 -25.66 5.45 3.33
CA GLU A 78 -25.77 4.67 4.57
C GLU A 78 -25.04 5.37 5.72
N ASP A 79 -23.86 5.95 5.44
CA ASP A 79 -23.03 6.66 6.44
C ASP A 79 -23.64 8.02 6.81
N ILE A 80 -24.24 8.72 5.85
CA ILE A 80 -24.90 10.01 6.04
C ILE A 80 -26.17 9.85 6.89
N SER A 81 -26.94 8.78 6.66
CA SER A 81 -28.24 8.58 7.31
C SER A 81 -28.18 8.13 8.78
N ASN A 82 -27.03 7.62 9.23
CA ASN A 82 -26.83 7.11 10.59
C ASN A 82 -26.42 8.21 11.59
N THR A 83 -26.11 9.41 11.11
CA THR A 83 -25.89 10.58 11.95
C THR A 83 -27.20 11.35 12.06
N THR A 84 -27.85 11.29 13.22
CA THR A 84 -28.95 12.19 13.58
C THR A 84 -28.40 13.62 13.68
N ILE A 85 -28.41 14.36 12.57
CA ILE A 85 -28.02 15.76 12.52
C ILE A 85 -29.17 16.59 13.12
N SER A 86 -29.10 16.79 14.44
CA SER A 86 -29.71 17.94 15.10
C SER A 86 -29.03 19.21 14.58
N SER A 87 -29.82 20.18 14.14
CA SER A 87 -29.43 21.38 13.39
C SER A 87 -28.65 22.44 14.19
N LYS A 88 -27.74 22.04 15.08
CA LYS A 88 -26.86 22.96 15.82
C LYS A 88 -25.36 22.74 15.61
N THR A 89 -24.94 21.84 14.72
CA THR A 89 -23.53 21.40 14.66
C THR A 89 -22.87 21.61 13.29
N THR A 90 -23.35 22.53 12.46
CA THR A 90 -22.65 22.84 11.19
C THR A 90 -21.42 23.73 11.40
N GLN A 91 -21.37 24.50 12.48
CA GLN A 91 -20.18 25.31 12.84
C GLN A 91 -19.18 24.55 13.73
N GLU A 92 -19.62 23.60 14.56
CA GLU A 92 -18.71 22.79 15.39
C GLU A 92 -17.97 21.68 14.63
N VAL A 93 -18.51 21.17 13.52
CA VAL A 93 -17.83 20.15 12.70
C VAL A 93 -16.68 20.77 11.88
N LEU A 94 -16.81 22.03 11.46
CA LEU A 94 -15.75 22.74 10.72
C LEU A 94 -14.60 23.18 11.63
N SER A 95 -14.84 23.45 12.92
CA SER A 95 -13.79 23.85 13.87
C SER A 95 -13.14 22.67 14.62
N LYS A 96 -13.80 21.52 14.76
CA LYS A 96 -13.18 20.29 15.30
C LYS A 96 -12.21 19.62 14.31
N ALA A 97 -12.46 19.74 13.01
CA ALA A 97 -11.55 19.21 11.99
C ALA A 97 -10.18 19.92 11.93
N LEU A 98 -10.06 21.10 12.57
CA LEU A 98 -8.84 21.91 12.57
C LEU A 98 -8.08 21.93 13.91
N ASN A 99 -8.63 21.38 15.01
CA ASN A 99 -8.04 21.51 16.35
C ASN A 99 -7.88 20.22 17.16
N ASP A 100 -8.07 19.03 16.58
CA ASP A 100 -7.84 17.79 17.33
C ASP A 100 -6.35 17.41 17.39
N ASP A 101 -5.67 18.03 18.36
CA ASP A 101 -4.46 17.57 19.09
C ASP A 101 -4.60 16.17 19.73
N ILE A 102 -5.51 15.33 19.23
CA ILE A 102 -5.75 13.96 19.69
C ILE A 102 -4.71 13.00 19.08
N LEU A 103 -4.08 13.38 17.96
CA LEU A 103 -2.96 12.62 17.37
C LEU A 103 -1.66 12.75 18.19
N LEU A 104 -1.50 13.81 18.99
CA LEU A 104 -0.33 14.00 19.86
C LEU A 104 -0.50 13.31 21.23
N LYS A 105 -1.73 13.19 21.76
CA LYS A 105 -1.98 12.48 23.03
C LYS A 105 -1.85 10.96 22.91
N ASN A 106 -2.24 10.38 21.77
CA ASN A 106 -2.09 8.94 21.53
C ASN A 106 -0.63 8.50 21.33
N SER A 107 0.27 9.42 20.95
CA SER A 107 1.71 9.14 20.86
C SER A 107 2.37 8.99 22.25
N LYS A 108 1.86 9.66 23.28
CA LYS A 108 2.34 9.51 24.67
C LYS A 108 1.68 8.35 25.42
N ALA A 109 0.43 8.01 25.11
CA ALA A 109 -0.26 6.89 25.74
C ALA A 109 0.37 5.52 25.38
N LEU A 110 1.08 5.42 24.26
CA LEU A 110 1.84 4.22 23.88
C LEU A 110 3.21 4.09 24.57
N GLN A 111 3.66 5.07 25.36
CA GLN A 111 4.94 5.01 26.08
C GLN A 111 4.81 4.66 27.58
N VAL A 112 3.59 4.56 28.14
CA VAL A 112 3.41 4.47 29.60
C VAL A 112 2.97 3.08 30.11
N GLN A 113 2.75 2.07 29.25
CA GLN A 113 2.34 0.73 29.71
C GLN A 113 3.46 -0.32 29.82
N ASN A 114 4.74 0.06 29.67
CA ASN A 114 5.86 -0.89 29.77
C ASN A 114 6.74 -0.64 31.00
N THR A 115 6.14 -0.57 32.19
CA THR A 115 6.88 -0.78 33.44
C THR A 115 6.14 -1.76 34.34
N ASP A 116 6.80 -2.90 34.52
CA ASP A 116 6.68 -3.88 35.60
C ASP A 116 5.75 -5.10 35.46
N LYS A 117 6.45 -6.17 35.02
CA LYS A 117 6.42 -7.56 35.52
C LYS A 117 5.30 -8.47 35.03
N THR A 118 5.63 -9.25 34.00
CA THR A 118 5.84 -10.69 34.13
C THR A 118 6.77 -11.18 33.01
N LYS A 119 7.88 -11.81 33.40
CA LYS A 119 8.84 -12.43 32.48
C LYS A 119 8.24 -13.73 31.96
N LEU A 120 7.77 -13.76 30.71
CA LEU A 120 7.80 -14.96 29.88
C LEU A 120 8.22 -14.53 28.46
N SER A 121 9.23 -15.21 27.94
CA SER A 121 10.08 -14.77 26.84
C SER A 121 9.39 -14.79 25.47
N GLU A 122 8.97 -13.62 24.99
CA GLU A 122 8.64 -13.40 23.56
C GLU A 122 9.86 -12.94 22.73
N ASN A 123 11.01 -12.73 23.36
CA ASN A 123 12.24 -12.21 22.74
C ASN A 123 13.06 -13.20 21.90
N GLN A 124 12.55 -14.40 21.55
CA GLN A 124 13.33 -15.38 20.79
C GLN A 124 13.04 -15.44 19.28
N ILE A 125 12.00 -14.76 18.77
CA ILE A 125 11.67 -14.80 17.32
C ILE A 125 11.85 -13.45 16.62
N GLN A 126 12.18 -12.38 17.35
CA GLN A 126 12.85 -11.22 16.77
C GLN A 126 14.32 -11.59 16.54
N ILE A 127 14.60 -12.42 15.53
CA ILE A 127 15.98 -12.64 15.07
C ILE A 127 16.55 -11.22 14.85
N ASN A 128 17.60 -10.89 15.60
CA ASN A 128 18.37 -9.64 15.52
C ASN A 128 18.72 -9.36 14.06
N LYS A 129 17.82 -8.70 13.33
CA LYS A 129 17.96 -8.39 11.91
C LYS A 129 19.13 -7.42 11.69
N ASP A 130 19.47 -6.69 12.73
CA ASP A 130 20.60 -5.77 12.77
C ASP A 130 21.94 -6.50 12.85
N ASN A 131 22.00 -7.70 13.45
CA ASN A 131 23.23 -8.51 13.55
C ASN A 131 23.45 -9.46 12.36
N LEU A 132 22.63 -9.38 11.31
CA LEU A 132 22.84 -10.18 10.11
C LEU A 132 24.05 -9.65 9.32
N SER A 133 24.93 -10.56 8.88
CA SER A 133 26.10 -10.23 8.07
C SER A 133 25.71 -9.48 6.79
N LEU A 134 26.64 -8.71 6.23
CA LEU A 134 26.38 -7.90 5.04
C LEU A 134 25.94 -8.79 3.86
N PHE A 135 26.48 -10.01 3.78
CA PHE A 135 26.13 -11.06 2.82
C PHE A 135 24.68 -11.46 2.92
N ALA A 136 24.21 -11.77 4.12
CA ALA A 136 22.84 -12.21 4.35
C ALA A 136 21.81 -11.11 4.03
N LYS A 137 22.18 -9.83 4.20
CA LYS A 137 21.33 -8.68 3.85
C LYS A 137 21.30 -8.39 2.34
N ALA A 138 22.31 -8.81 1.59
CA ALA A 138 22.43 -8.51 0.16
C ALA A 138 21.38 -9.25 -0.69
N SER A 139 21.11 -8.75 -1.89
CA SER A 139 20.24 -9.44 -2.86
C SER A 139 20.88 -10.75 -3.35
N SER A 140 20.07 -11.73 -3.75
CA SER A 140 20.56 -13.00 -4.31
C SER A 140 21.59 -12.82 -5.45
N LYS A 141 21.41 -11.82 -6.33
CA LYS A 141 22.39 -11.51 -7.38
C LYS A 141 23.76 -11.10 -6.80
N LYS A 142 23.75 -10.20 -5.82
CA LYS A 142 24.97 -9.74 -5.12
C LYS A 142 25.63 -10.89 -4.34
N GLN A 143 24.83 -11.75 -3.70
CA GLN A 143 25.32 -12.93 -2.99
C GLN A 143 26.01 -13.91 -3.94
N ASN A 144 25.37 -14.26 -5.06
CA ASN A 144 25.94 -15.19 -6.05
C ASN A 144 27.26 -14.65 -6.63
N LEU A 145 27.32 -13.36 -6.92
CA LEU A 145 28.53 -12.72 -7.43
C LEU A 145 29.66 -12.73 -6.38
N ALA A 146 29.34 -12.50 -5.10
CA ALA A 146 30.32 -12.61 -4.02
C ALA A 146 30.81 -14.06 -3.82
N LEU A 147 29.93 -15.05 -3.95
CA LEU A 147 30.30 -16.48 -3.91
C LEU A 147 31.21 -16.87 -5.08
N GLN A 148 30.91 -16.40 -6.29
CA GLN A 148 31.78 -16.61 -7.46
C GLN A 148 33.16 -16.00 -7.26
N LYS A 149 33.25 -14.76 -6.75
CA LYS A 149 34.53 -14.13 -6.41
C LYS A 149 35.30 -14.95 -5.36
N ALA A 150 34.61 -15.41 -4.31
CA ALA A 150 35.24 -16.20 -3.26
C ALA A 150 35.76 -17.54 -3.77
N ALA A 151 35.04 -18.20 -4.70
CA ALA A 151 35.51 -19.43 -5.34
C ALA A 151 36.81 -19.19 -6.12
N VAL A 152 36.87 -18.14 -6.94
CA VAL A 152 38.09 -17.75 -7.68
C VAL A 152 39.25 -17.44 -6.73
N VAL A 153 39.00 -16.73 -5.62
CA VAL A 153 40.03 -16.43 -4.62
C VAL A 153 40.54 -17.70 -3.94
N LYS A 154 39.65 -18.65 -3.60
CA LYS A 154 40.05 -19.94 -3.02
C LYS A 154 40.90 -20.75 -4.01
N GLU A 155 40.46 -20.86 -5.27
CA GLU A 155 41.24 -21.54 -6.33
C GLU A 155 42.62 -20.89 -6.51
N TRP A 156 42.69 -19.55 -6.50
CA TRP A 156 43.96 -18.83 -6.57
C TRP A 156 44.86 -19.10 -5.37
N LEU A 157 44.34 -19.12 -4.14
CA LEU A 157 45.12 -19.43 -2.94
C LEU A 157 45.73 -20.85 -3.00
N HIS A 158 45.03 -21.82 -3.59
CA HIS A 158 45.54 -23.17 -3.81
C HIS A 158 46.56 -23.26 -4.95
N ALA A 159 46.42 -22.44 -5.99
CA ALA A 159 47.33 -22.38 -7.14
C ALA A 159 48.55 -21.46 -6.90
N LYS A 160 48.50 -20.61 -5.88
CA LYS A 160 49.55 -19.63 -5.56
C LYS A 160 50.88 -20.35 -5.32
N GLY A 161 51.90 -19.96 -6.11
CA GLY A 161 53.23 -20.58 -6.07
C GLY A 161 53.43 -21.74 -7.04
N LYS A 162 52.37 -22.26 -7.68
CA LYS A 162 52.45 -23.34 -8.68
C LYS A 162 52.33 -22.83 -10.11
N ILE A 163 51.52 -21.79 -10.32
CA ILE A 163 51.19 -21.25 -11.64
C ILE A 163 51.42 -19.74 -11.62
N SER A 164 51.83 -19.17 -12.76
CA SER A 164 51.97 -17.72 -12.88
C SER A 164 50.61 -17.03 -12.77
N THR A 165 50.59 -15.79 -12.28
CA THR A 165 49.34 -15.02 -12.13
C THR A 165 48.63 -14.82 -13.48
N ASN A 166 49.38 -14.61 -14.56
CA ASN A 166 48.82 -14.39 -15.89
C ASN A 166 48.18 -15.67 -16.45
N ASP A 167 48.83 -16.82 -16.26
CA ASP A 167 48.30 -18.09 -16.74
C ASP A 167 47.02 -18.48 -16.00
N PHE A 168 46.97 -18.24 -14.69
CA PHE A 168 45.75 -18.44 -13.90
C PHE A 168 44.60 -17.55 -14.41
N ILE A 169 44.87 -16.27 -14.67
CA ILE A 169 43.85 -15.34 -15.19
C ILE A 169 43.36 -15.78 -16.58
N ASN A 170 44.27 -16.21 -17.44
CA ASN A 170 43.94 -16.72 -18.77
C ASN A 170 43.08 -17.99 -18.68
N TYR A 171 43.43 -18.92 -17.79
CA TYR A 171 42.65 -20.14 -17.53
C TYR A 171 41.21 -19.82 -17.08
N ILE A 172 41.05 -18.97 -16.07
CA ILE A 172 39.72 -18.61 -15.54
C ILE A 172 38.86 -17.89 -16.60
N ASN A 173 39.46 -16.95 -17.33
CA ASN A 173 38.75 -16.21 -18.38
C ASN A 173 38.38 -17.11 -19.57
N ALA A 174 39.24 -18.08 -19.93
CA ALA A 174 38.97 -19.05 -21.00
C ALA A 174 37.81 -19.98 -20.64
N LYS A 175 37.68 -20.35 -19.35
CA LYS A 175 36.63 -21.23 -18.84
C LYS A 175 35.21 -20.65 -19.03
N LYS A 176 35.06 -19.32 -19.13
CA LYS A 176 33.78 -18.59 -19.30
C LYS A 176 32.67 -19.00 -18.31
N ILE A 177 33.03 -19.50 -17.13
CA ILE A 177 32.07 -19.90 -16.09
C ILE A 177 31.49 -18.69 -15.35
N TYR A 178 32.29 -17.62 -15.22
CA TYR A 178 31.92 -16.45 -14.45
C TYR A 178 31.45 -15.32 -15.36
N GLU A 179 30.50 -14.52 -14.87
CA GLU A 179 29.93 -13.38 -15.60
C GLU A 179 30.96 -12.24 -15.80
N PHE A 180 32.02 -12.21 -14.99
CA PHE A 180 33.04 -11.18 -15.02
C PHE A 180 34.31 -11.62 -15.74
N LYS A 181 34.95 -10.67 -16.42
CA LYS A 181 36.34 -10.80 -16.85
C LYS A 181 37.27 -10.55 -15.66
N LEU A 182 38.05 -11.57 -15.32
CA LEU A 182 39.09 -11.51 -14.28
C LEU A 182 40.28 -10.73 -14.81
N THR A 183 40.80 -9.84 -13.98
CA THR A 183 42.00 -9.04 -14.23
C THR A 183 42.89 -9.12 -12.99
N GLN A 184 44.19 -8.90 -13.14
CA GLN A 184 45.14 -8.99 -12.04
C GLN A 184 44.77 -8.08 -10.86
N ASN A 185 44.40 -6.82 -11.14
CA ASN A 185 43.98 -5.87 -10.10
C ASN A 185 42.74 -6.34 -9.33
N LYS A 186 41.75 -6.90 -10.03
CA LYS A 186 40.55 -7.46 -9.38
C LYS A 186 40.89 -8.65 -8.49
N LEU A 187 41.75 -9.56 -8.96
CA LEU A 187 42.15 -10.75 -8.22
C LEU A 187 42.82 -10.38 -6.90
N PHE A 188 43.80 -9.48 -6.94
CA PHE A 188 44.50 -9.05 -5.73
C PHE A 188 43.61 -8.22 -4.80
N ALA A 189 42.74 -7.36 -5.34
CA ALA A 189 41.77 -6.62 -4.52
C ALA A 189 40.84 -7.59 -3.78
N TRP A 190 40.26 -8.57 -4.48
CA TRP A 190 39.38 -9.56 -3.87
C TRP A 190 40.10 -10.45 -2.87
N GLN A 191 41.34 -10.86 -3.16
CA GLN A 191 42.16 -11.61 -2.21
C GLN A 191 42.36 -10.84 -0.92
N LYS A 192 42.73 -9.55 -1.01
CA LYS A 192 42.95 -8.68 0.15
C LYS A 192 41.66 -8.50 0.95
N GLU A 193 40.55 -8.22 0.28
CA GLU A 193 39.22 -8.04 0.90
C GLU A 193 38.75 -9.32 1.59
N TYR A 194 38.88 -10.46 0.92
CA TYR A 194 38.46 -11.76 1.43
C TYR A 194 39.26 -12.20 2.66
N LEU A 195 40.56 -11.95 2.69
CA LEU A 195 41.38 -12.26 3.86
C LEU A 195 41.05 -11.36 5.07
N ALA A 196 40.60 -10.13 4.83
CA ALA A 196 40.28 -9.18 5.89
C ALA A 196 38.94 -9.48 6.57
N ASN A 197 37.85 -9.63 5.80
CA ASN A 197 36.49 -9.79 6.35
C ASN A 197 35.66 -10.88 5.66
N GLY A 198 36.31 -11.84 4.98
CA GLY A 198 35.65 -12.98 4.35
C GLY A 198 34.67 -12.59 3.24
N LEU A 199 33.52 -13.28 3.20
CA LEU A 199 32.48 -13.07 2.17
C LEU A 199 31.85 -11.67 2.23
N ASP A 200 31.74 -11.09 3.42
CA ASP A 200 31.12 -9.77 3.61
C ASP A 200 31.90 -8.66 2.90
N ALA A 201 33.21 -8.84 2.75
CA ALA A 201 34.08 -7.89 2.07
C ALA A 201 33.86 -7.85 0.54
N LEU A 202 33.52 -9.00 -0.05
CA LEU A 202 33.43 -9.18 -1.51
C LEU A 202 32.12 -8.66 -2.12
N ILE A 203 31.16 -8.31 -1.27
CA ILE A 203 29.86 -7.78 -1.68
C ILE A 203 30.02 -6.38 -2.20
N ASP A 204 29.34 -6.11 -3.30
CA ASP A 204 29.27 -4.75 -3.83
C ASP A 204 28.43 -3.85 -2.90
N LYS A 205 29.14 -2.99 -2.17
CA LYS A 205 28.58 -2.00 -1.24
C LYS A 205 27.97 -0.79 -1.95
N ARG A 206 28.13 -0.67 -3.28
CA ARG A 206 27.53 0.43 -4.02
C ARG A 206 26.00 0.33 -3.95
N GLU A 207 25.39 1.43 -3.56
CA GLU A 207 23.96 1.62 -3.52
C GLU A 207 23.54 2.61 -4.62
N ASN A 208 22.38 2.37 -5.24
CA ASN A 208 21.78 3.33 -6.15
C ASN A 208 21.21 4.48 -5.31
N LYS A 209 22.01 5.52 -5.08
CA LYS A 209 21.67 6.70 -4.27
C LYS A 209 20.70 7.67 -4.98
N LYS A 210 19.94 7.23 -5.97
CA LYS A 210 18.96 8.11 -6.62
C LYS A 210 17.76 8.20 -5.70
N ASP A 211 17.54 9.38 -5.12
CA ASP A 211 16.38 9.63 -4.28
C ASP A 211 15.08 9.39 -5.05
N ASP A 212 14.10 8.80 -4.38
CA ASP A 212 12.77 8.61 -4.96
C ASP A 212 12.16 10.00 -5.26
N ALA A 213 11.52 10.16 -6.42
CA ALA A 213 11.01 11.47 -6.86
C ALA A 213 10.03 12.09 -5.85
N ILE A 214 9.27 11.24 -5.14
CA ILE A 214 8.35 11.65 -4.06
C ILE A 214 9.10 12.30 -2.89
N SER A 215 10.28 11.77 -2.54
CA SER A 215 11.13 12.32 -1.49
C SER A 215 11.77 13.63 -1.95
N ALA A 216 12.26 13.69 -3.19
CA ALA A 216 12.87 14.90 -3.76
C ALA A 216 11.88 16.08 -3.83
N LEU A 217 10.60 15.81 -4.10
CA LEU A 217 9.55 16.82 -4.15
C LEU A 217 9.01 17.23 -2.77
N GLY A 218 9.40 16.54 -1.69
CA GLY A 218 8.92 16.82 -0.32
C GLY A 218 7.48 16.36 -0.05
N ILE A 219 6.91 15.45 -0.86
CA ILE A 219 5.47 15.06 -0.79
C ILE A 219 5.32 13.70 -0.10
N LYS A 220 6.34 13.26 0.61
CA LYS A 220 6.38 11.93 1.24
C LYS A 220 5.25 11.72 2.24
N GLU A 221 4.93 12.74 3.03
CA GLU A 221 3.86 12.67 4.03
C GLU A 221 2.48 12.56 3.37
N LEU A 222 2.20 13.39 2.36
CA LEU A 222 0.93 13.33 1.63
C LEU A 222 0.76 11.98 0.93
N PHE A 223 1.84 11.43 0.37
CA PHE A 223 1.83 10.08 -0.19
C PHE A 223 1.50 9.00 0.86
N ILE A 224 2.13 9.04 2.03
CA ILE A 224 1.88 8.06 3.10
C ILE A 224 0.44 8.19 3.62
N ASN A 225 -0.03 9.42 3.86
CA ASN A 225 -1.38 9.68 4.36
C ASN A 225 -2.44 9.21 3.37
N THR A 226 -2.26 9.50 2.08
CA THR A 226 -3.18 9.04 1.01
C THR A 226 -3.16 7.53 0.85
N LEU A 227 -2.02 6.86 1.07
CA LEU A 227 -1.91 5.41 1.08
C LEU A 227 -2.63 4.78 2.28
N LEU A 228 -2.44 5.33 3.49
CA LEU A 228 -3.05 4.83 4.72
C LEU A 228 -4.57 5.06 4.77
N ALA A 229 -5.06 6.12 4.12
CA ALA A 229 -6.49 6.38 3.99
C ALA A 229 -7.23 5.34 3.13
N GLN A 230 -6.52 4.53 2.34
CA GLN A 230 -7.16 3.49 1.53
C GLN A 230 -7.62 2.33 2.42
N LYS A 231 -8.90 1.96 2.29
CA LYS A 231 -9.47 0.78 2.96
C LYS A 231 -9.75 -0.33 1.94
N GLY A 232 -9.30 -1.54 2.24
CA GLY A 232 -9.58 -2.77 1.49
C GLY A 232 -8.76 -2.94 0.20
N ARG A 233 -8.69 -1.92 -0.67
CA ARG A 233 -7.98 -2.03 -1.96
C ARG A 233 -6.94 -0.93 -2.15
N LEU A 234 -5.72 -1.40 -2.41
CA LEU A 234 -4.57 -0.62 -2.78
C LEU A 234 -4.70 -0.10 -4.22
N ASN A 235 -5.01 1.19 -4.38
CA ASN A 235 -5.24 1.84 -5.67
C ASN A 235 -4.20 2.93 -5.94
N ALA A 236 -3.14 2.56 -6.67
CA ALA A 236 -2.07 3.48 -7.08
C ALA A 236 -2.56 4.62 -7.98
N SER A 237 -3.59 4.38 -8.81
CA SER A 237 -4.11 5.40 -9.73
C SER A 237 -4.81 6.52 -8.97
N ASN A 238 -5.54 6.18 -7.91
CA ASN A 238 -6.16 7.19 -7.06
C ASN A 238 -5.09 8.03 -6.34
N ILE A 239 -4.06 7.39 -5.79
CA ILE A 239 -2.94 8.09 -5.12
C ILE A 239 -2.26 9.04 -6.11
N HIS A 240 -1.97 8.57 -7.33
CA HIS A 240 -1.41 9.40 -8.40
C HIS A 240 -2.26 10.64 -8.69
N ARG A 241 -3.58 10.45 -8.83
CA ARG A 241 -4.50 11.56 -9.12
C ARG A 241 -4.56 12.57 -7.98
N VAL A 242 -4.65 12.10 -6.73
CA VAL A 242 -4.70 12.99 -5.55
C VAL A 242 -3.39 13.74 -5.39
N LEU A 243 -2.24 13.08 -5.56
CA LEU A 243 -0.92 13.73 -5.47
C LEU A 243 -0.77 14.85 -6.50
N ASN A 244 -1.03 14.56 -7.78
CA ASN A 244 -0.89 15.56 -8.84
C ASN A 244 -1.92 16.70 -8.70
N TYR A 245 -3.13 16.41 -8.20
CA TYR A 245 -4.13 17.44 -7.91
C TYR A 245 -3.68 18.40 -6.80
N GLU A 246 -3.17 17.88 -5.69
CA GLU A 246 -2.67 18.70 -4.58
C GLU A 246 -1.44 19.54 -5.00
N LEU A 247 -0.62 19.01 -5.91
CA LEU A 247 0.50 19.78 -6.48
C LEU A 247 0.04 20.90 -7.41
N ALA A 248 -0.97 20.64 -8.24
CA ALA A 248 -1.57 21.66 -9.09
C ALA A 248 -2.21 22.78 -8.25
N LYS A 249 -2.92 22.42 -7.17
CA LYS A 249 -3.52 23.38 -6.23
C LYS A 249 -2.48 24.29 -5.57
N ASN A 250 -1.29 23.76 -5.28
CA ASN A 250 -0.17 24.53 -4.72
C ASN A 250 0.55 25.42 -5.76
N GLY A 251 -0.05 25.63 -6.94
CA GLY A 251 0.42 26.58 -7.95
C GLY A 251 1.60 26.09 -8.79
N LYS A 252 1.94 24.79 -8.74
CA LYS A 252 3.08 24.25 -9.48
C LYS A 252 2.74 23.83 -10.91
N LEU A 253 1.48 23.54 -11.21
CA LEU A 253 0.98 23.16 -12.55
C LEU A 253 -0.42 23.73 -12.77
N ASP A 254 -0.77 24.07 -14.01
CA ASP A 254 -2.16 24.38 -14.36
C ASP A 254 -3.02 23.10 -14.31
N LEU A 255 -4.12 23.15 -13.56
CA LEU A 255 -5.02 22.02 -13.36
C LEU A 255 -5.62 21.51 -14.69
N LYS A 256 -5.79 22.42 -15.66
CA LYS A 256 -6.30 22.08 -17.00
C LYS A 256 -5.37 21.16 -17.77
N ASP A 257 -4.06 21.36 -17.66
CA ASP A 257 -3.08 20.55 -18.39
C ASP A 257 -2.95 19.14 -17.81
N PHE A 258 -3.07 18.99 -16.48
CA PHE A 258 -3.15 17.68 -15.84
C PHE A 258 -4.43 16.92 -16.22
N LEU A 259 -5.60 17.57 -16.14
CA LEU A 259 -6.87 16.95 -16.54
C LEU A 259 -6.89 16.59 -18.04
N GLY A 260 -6.22 17.40 -18.87
CA GLY A 260 -6.00 17.14 -20.28
C GLY A 260 -4.93 16.07 -20.58
N LYS A 261 -4.28 15.49 -19.55
CA LYS A 261 -3.17 14.52 -19.65
C LYS A 261 -2.00 15.03 -20.50
N LYS A 262 -1.76 16.33 -20.51
CA LYS A 262 -0.67 16.95 -21.27
C LYS A 262 0.63 16.95 -20.48
N ASP A 263 0.54 17.19 -19.18
CA ASP A 263 1.69 17.26 -18.29
C ASP A 263 1.35 16.69 -16.90
N GLU A 264 2.34 16.09 -16.24
CA GLU A 264 2.23 15.43 -14.94
C GLU A 264 3.48 15.70 -14.10
N PHE A 265 3.30 16.12 -12.84
CA PHE A 265 4.43 16.35 -11.92
C PHE A 265 5.09 15.04 -11.47
N ILE A 266 4.26 14.04 -11.18
CA ILE A 266 4.70 12.71 -10.75
C ILE A 266 4.04 11.70 -11.66
N SER A 267 4.85 10.96 -12.41
CA SER A 267 4.36 9.83 -13.21
C SER A 267 3.77 8.73 -12.32
N TYR A 268 2.74 8.06 -12.84
CA TYR A 268 2.11 6.90 -12.23
C TYR A 268 3.11 5.81 -11.80
N GLU A 269 4.12 5.51 -12.62
CA GLU A 269 5.15 4.51 -12.36
C GLU A 269 5.99 4.87 -11.12
N CYS A 270 6.22 6.16 -10.89
CA CYS A 270 6.92 6.62 -9.69
C CYS A 270 6.10 6.30 -8.45
N VAL A 271 4.81 6.64 -8.45
CA VAL A 271 3.88 6.34 -7.35
C VAL A 271 3.80 4.84 -7.08
N LEU A 272 3.62 4.04 -8.13
CA LEU A 272 3.50 2.59 -8.03
C LEU A 272 4.77 1.94 -7.47
N ARG A 273 5.96 2.42 -7.87
CA ARG A 273 7.24 1.94 -7.35
C ARG A 273 7.41 2.27 -5.88
N SER A 274 7.17 3.53 -5.49
CA SER A 274 7.27 3.99 -4.10
C SER A 274 6.28 3.26 -3.19
N MET A 275 5.06 3.02 -3.66
CA MET A 275 4.04 2.23 -2.96
C MET A 275 4.48 0.78 -2.74
N LYS A 276 4.98 0.10 -3.77
CA LYS A 276 5.49 -1.28 -3.63
C LYS A 276 6.67 -1.35 -2.66
N LYS A 277 7.57 -0.36 -2.69
CA LYS A 277 8.71 -0.26 -1.78
C LYS A 277 8.26 -0.09 -0.33
N TYR A 278 7.39 0.89 -0.07
CA TYR A 278 6.86 1.16 1.27
C TYR A 278 6.11 -0.03 1.87
N LEU A 279 5.27 -0.72 1.07
CA LEU A 279 4.53 -1.90 1.53
C LEU A 279 5.41 -3.14 1.76
N LYS A 280 6.59 -3.21 1.13
CA LYS A 280 7.57 -4.27 1.36
C LYS A 280 8.30 -4.08 2.69
N GLU A 281 8.62 -2.82 3.01
CA GLU A 281 9.22 -2.42 4.29
C GLU A 281 8.21 -2.58 5.43
N ASN A 282 6.95 -2.21 5.20
CA ASN A 282 5.88 -2.22 6.20
C ASN A 282 4.82 -3.31 5.93
N LYS A 283 5.18 -4.58 6.13
CA LYS A 283 4.28 -5.73 5.89
C LYS A 283 3.02 -5.70 6.76
N LEU A 284 3.13 -5.24 8.01
CA LEU A 284 1.99 -5.10 8.94
C LEU A 284 0.95 -4.13 8.38
N ILE A 285 1.38 -2.93 8.01
CA ILE A 285 0.53 -1.88 7.42
C ILE A 285 -0.17 -2.41 6.16
N LYS A 286 0.56 -3.11 5.28
CA LYS A 286 -0.02 -3.74 4.09
C LYS A 286 -1.17 -4.69 4.47
N ASN A 287 -0.98 -5.53 5.48
CA ASN A 287 -2.00 -6.48 5.90
C ASN A 287 -3.20 -5.78 6.54
N ILE A 288 -2.98 -4.73 7.33
CA ILE A 288 -4.05 -3.91 7.92
C ILE A 288 -4.91 -3.28 6.82
N ILE A 289 -4.29 -2.66 5.81
CA ILE A 289 -5.03 -2.04 4.69
C ILE A 289 -5.88 -3.06 3.94
N LEU A 290 -5.34 -4.26 3.69
CA LEU A 290 -6.00 -5.28 2.86
C LEU A 290 -7.04 -6.11 3.62
N HIS A 291 -6.82 -6.37 4.91
CA HIS A 291 -7.57 -7.37 5.68
C HIS A 291 -8.13 -6.85 7.00
N GLY A 292 -7.92 -5.57 7.32
CA GLY A 292 -8.27 -5.00 8.62
C GLY A 292 -7.29 -5.41 9.73
N GLU A 293 -7.52 -4.87 10.92
CA GLU A 293 -6.68 -5.11 12.09
C GLU A 293 -6.73 -6.57 12.54
N ASP A 294 -7.92 -7.13 12.70
CA ASP A 294 -8.12 -8.54 13.09
C ASP A 294 -7.47 -9.52 12.10
N GLY A 295 -7.64 -9.26 10.80
CA GLY A 295 -7.04 -10.06 9.75
C GLY A 295 -5.51 -9.95 9.71
N ALA A 296 -4.95 -8.81 10.10
CA ALA A 296 -3.51 -8.64 10.23
C ALA A 296 -2.97 -9.37 11.46
N ILE A 297 -3.64 -9.27 12.61
CA ILE A 297 -3.25 -9.95 13.87
C ILE A 297 -3.24 -11.46 13.66
N SER A 298 -4.33 -12.02 13.11
CA SER A 298 -4.45 -13.46 12.81
C SER A 298 -3.30 -14.00 11.95
N ARG A 299 -2.78 -13.22 11.00
CA ARG A 299 -1.68 -13.63 10.11
C ARG A 299 -0.29 -13.58 10.73
N HIS A 300 -0.13 -12.83 11.82
CA HIS A 300 1.13 -12.76 12.55
C HIS A 300 1.15 -13.67 13.78
N LEU A 301 -0.02 -14.15 14.22
CA LEU A 301 -0.12 -15.20 15.22
C LEU A 301 0.46 -16.51 14.68
N PRO A 302 1.31 -17.22 15.45
CA PRO A 302 1.72 -18.56 15.09
C PRO A 302 0.48 -19.46 15.03
N ALA A 303 0.45 -20.36 14.06
CA ALA A 303 -0.62 -21.35 14.00
C ALA A 303 -0.59 -22.18 15.29
N LEU A 304 -1.63 -22.03 16.13
CA LEU A 304 -1.87 -22.94 17.24
C LEU A 304 -2.29 -24.27 16.62
N GLY A 305 -1.32 -25.17 16.44
CA GLY A 305 -1.59 -26.52 15.94
C GLY A 305 -2.56 -27.24 16.88
N VAL A 306 -3.41 -28.10 16.33
CA VAL A 306 -4.25 -29.00 17.13
C VAL A 306 -3.31 -30.05 17.74
N SER A 307 -3.06 -29.98 19.04
CA SER A 307 -2.21 -30.93 19.75
C SER A 307 -2.90 -32.30 19.84
N ASN A 308 -2.75 -33.14 18.83
CA ASN A 308 -3.16 -34.55 18.87
C ASN A 308 -2.14 -35.37 19.66
N TRP A 309 -2.06 -35.19 20.97
CA TRP A 309 -1.42 -36.17 21.84
C TRP A 309 -2.51 -37.11 22.37
N LYS A 310 -2.76 -38.22 21.68
CA LYS A 310 -3.39 -39.36 22.36
C LYS A 310 -2.28 -39.97 23.21
N VAL A 311 -2.29 -39.72 24.53
CA VAL A 311 -1.57 -40.61 25.44
C VAL A 311 -2.32 -41.93 25.45
N ASN A 312 -1.65 -42.97 24.97
CA ASN A 312 -2.06 -44.33 25.25
C ASN A 312 -1.79 -44.57 26.73
N THR A 313 -2.88 -44.69 27.50
CA THR A 313 -2.90 -45.27 28.85
C THR A 313 -2.75 -46.78 28.80
#